data_AF-A0A7X3MTF2-F1
#
_entry.id   AF-A0A7X3MTF2-F1
#
_cell.length_a   1.000
_cell.length_b   1.000
_cell.length_c   1.000
_cell.angle_alpha   90.00
_cell.angle_beta   90.00
_cell.angle_gamma   90.00
#
_symmetry.space_group_name_H-M   'P 1'
#
loop_
_entity.id
_entity.type
_entity.pdbx_description
1 polymer ?
#
loop_
_entity_poly.entity_id
_entity_poly.type
_entity_poly.pdbx_seq_one_letter_code
_entity_poly.pdbx_strand_id
1 'polypeptide(L)'
;MKNHSIRDISIKPDESLSAAIARIEASGGEIALVVDDAGRLVGTITDGDIRRGILRGATLDSVAADVMYKSPRVATQNTPRSEIAERLRSDNLLQMPIVSDDGIVVDIVYADELLRPEIALHPVVIMAGGLGTRLRPITETIPKPMIPVGGRPILEVIIERFQQQGFRSITLCVNHLAEVIEDYFEDGAKFGVNISYVRETKRMGTAGALSLLKPRPLYPVIVMNGDILTLVNFAQLLSYHYDNKALVTMGLNKYHYQLPYGVVETDRNCIKSFIEKPKYEFFVNAGIYVIGPDAFSLIPGDTFYDMPTLFEQVPQSQRAAFPLHEYWLDIGRHDDLDKADSEYERFFNNLAIKTG
;
A
#
# COMPACT_ATOMS: atom_id res chain seq x y z
N MET A 1 11.93 9.98 -6.30
CA MET A 1 12.32 11.36 -5.93
C MET A 1 11.78 12.28 -7.00
N LYS A 2 10.93 13.24 -6.64
CA LYS A 2 10.64 14.36 -7.54
C LYS A 2 11.91 15.22 -7.60
N ASN A 3 12.84 14.87 -8.48
CA ASN A 3 14.14 15.54 -8.55
C ASN A 3 14.00 16.80 -9.43
N HIS A 4 13.30 17.82 -8.93
CA HIS A 4 13.23 19.12 -9.59
C HIS A 4 14.51 19.89 -9.25
N SER A 5 15.15 20.52 -10.23
CA SER A 5 16.18 21.51 -9.90
C SER A 5 15.49 22.67 -9.17
N ILE A 6 16.07 23.19 -8.08
CA ILE A 6 15.54 24.40 -7.42
C ILE A 6 15.37 25.55 -8.42
N ARG A 7 16.23 25.62 -9.44
CA ARG A 7 16.11 26.60 -10.53
C ARG A 7 14.84 26.43 -11.36
N ASP A 8 14.34 25.21 -11.51
CA ASP A 8 13.18 24.91 -12.35
C ASP A 8 11.87 25.30 -11.68
N ILE A 9 11.88 25.47 -10.36
CA ILE A 9 10.72 25.83 -9.53
C ILE A 9 10.84 27.23 -8.90
N SER A 10 11.88 27.99 -9.26
CA SER A 10 12.12 29.34 -8.71
C SER A 10 11.83 30.44 -9.72
N ILE A 11 11.39 31.60 -9.22
CA ILE A 11 11.20 32.86 -9.97
C ILE A 11 11.74 34.05 -9.17
N LYS A 12 12.01 35.16 -9.85
CA LYS A 12 12.27 36.44 -9.20
C LYS A 12 10.98 37.19 -8.82
N PRO A 13 11.04 38.14 -7.87
CA PRO A 13 9.86 38.86 -7.42
C PRO A 13 9.23 39.75 -8.50
N ASP A 14 10.03 40.22 -9.46
CA ASP A 14 9.63 41.09 -10.57
C ASP A 14 9.13 40.32 -11.81
N GLU A 15 9.21 38.99 -11.79
CA GLU A 15 8.64 38.14 -12.84
C GLU A 15 7.10 38.12 -12.78
N SER A 16 6.49 37.77 -13.92
CA SER A 16 5.03 37.79 -14.07
C SER A 16 4.35 36.58 -13.41
N LEU A 17 3.06 36.72 -13.12
CA LEU A 17 2.24 35.64 -12.59
C LEU A 17 2.15 34.46 -13.58
N SER A 18 2.21 34.73 -14.89
CA SER A 18 2.31 33.68 -15.91
C SER A 18 3.57 32.83 -15.78
N ALA A 19 4.71 33.44 -15.44
CA ALA A 19 5.95 32.71 -15.17
C ALA A 19 5.81 31.86 -13.89
N ALA A 20 5.17 32.40 -12.85
CA ALA A 20 4.87 31.64 -11.63
C ALA A 20 4.01 30.40 -11.90
N ILE A 21 2.95 30.53 -12.71
CA ILE A 21 2.08 29.42 -13.10
C ILE A 21 2.87 28.34 -13.86
N ALA A 22 3.70 28.73 -14.83
CA ALA A 22 4.52 27.79 -15.58
C ALA A 22 5.49 27.00 -14.69
N ARG A 23 5.99 27.62 -13.61
CA ARG A 23 6.89 26.98 -12.64
C ARG A 23 6.17 26.01 -11.72
N ILE A 24 4.95 26.36 -11.30
CA ILE A 24 4.09 25.47 -10.52
C ILE A 24 3.74 24.23 -11.36
N GLU A 25 3.40 24.40 -12.64
CA GLU A 25 3.14 23.28 -13.54
C GLU A 25 4.38 22.40 -13.72
N ALA A 26 5.55 23.01 -13.94
CA ALA A 26 6.83 22.30 -14.02
C ALA A 26 7.21 21.56 -12.72
N SER A 27 6.69 22.00 -11.57
CA SER A 27 6.88 21.35 -10.27
C SER A 27 5.84 20.25 -9.99
N GLY A 28 4.94 19.95 -10.94
CA GLY A 28 3.83 19.01 -10.73
C GLY A 28 2.63 19.60 -9.97
N GLY A 29 2.40 20.92 -10.08
CA GLY A 29 1.20 21.61 -9.57
C GLY A 29 1.27 22.09 -8.12
N GLU A 30 2.46 22.22 -7.55
CA GLU A 30 2.60 22.34 -6.08
C GLU A 30 3.04 23.73 -5.60
N ILE A 31 4.10 24.32 -6.17
CA ILE A 31 4.68 25.59 -5.69
C ILE A 31 5.70 26.22 -6.63
N ALA A 32 5.72 27.55 -6.65
CA ALA A 32 6.85 28.35 -7.12
C ALA A 32 7.53 29.04 -5.93
N LEU A 33 8.85 28.97 -5.87
CA LEU A 33 9.69 29.65 -4.89
C LEU A 33 10.08 31.02 -5.43
N VAL A 34 9.83 32.08 -4.67
CA VAL A 34 10.23 33.43 -5.06
C VAL A 34 11.55 33.74 -4.36
N VAL A 35 12.61 33.97 -5.15
CA VAL A 35 13.98 34.18 -4.65
C VAL A 35 14.57 35.49 -5.14
N ASP A 36 15.44 36.11 -4.33
CA ASP A 36 16.21 37.29 -4.75
C ASP A 36 17.39 36.94 -5.68
N ASP A 37 18.16 37.96 -6.11
CA ASP A 37 19.33 37.77 -6.96
C ASP A 37 20.45 36.93 -6.31
N ALA A 38 20.45 36.81 -4.98
CA ALA A 38 21.36 35.97 -4.22
C ALA A 38 20.80 34.55 -3.97
N GLY A 39 19.60 34.24 -4.46
CA GLY A 39 18.92 32.96 -4.27
C GLY A 39 18.23 32.80 -2.91
N ARG A 40 18.06 33.89 -2.14
CA ARG A 40 17.39 33.85 -0.84
C ARG A 40 15.89 33.81 -1.00
N LEU A 41 15.21 32.97 -0.22
CA LEU A 41 13.75 32.87 -0.26
C LEU A 41 13.11 34.16 0.27
N VAL A 42 12.34 34.83 -0.58
CA VAL A 42 11.57 36.04 -0.21
C VAL A 42 10.06 35.83 -0.23
N GLY A 43 9.60 34.72 -0.81
CA GLY A 43 8.21 34.33 -0.77
C GLY A 43 7.93 33.01 -1.49
N THR A 44 6.66 32.60 -1.49
CA THR A 44 6.18 31.40 -2.19
C THR A 44 4.86 31.70 -2.88
N ILE A 45 4.61 31.04 -4.01
CA ILE A 45 3.34 31.12 -4.74
C ILE A 45 2.79 29.70 -4.92
N THR A 46 1.53 29.51 -4.56
CA THR A 46 0.75 28.30 -4.83
C THR A 46 -0.45 28.62 -5.72
N ASP A 47 -1.15 27.60 -6.24
CA ASP A 47 -2.44 27.79 -6.93
C ASP A 47 -3.46 28.56 -6.07
N GLY A 48 -3.41 28.36 -4.75
CA GLY A 48 -4.24 29.10 -3.81
C GLY A 48 -3.94 30.60 -3.81
N ASP A 49 -2.67 30.99 -3.92
CA ASP A 49 -2.24 32.40 -4.01
C ASP A 49 -2.62 33.01 -5.34
N ILE A 50 -2.37 32.30 -6.45
CA ILE A 50 -2.78 32.73 -7.81
C ILE A 50 -4.28 32.99 -7.85
N ARG A 51 -5.08 32.02 -7.40
CA ARG A 51 -6.54 32.16 -7.37
C ARG A 51 -6.98 33.36 -6.54
N ARG A 52 -6.37 33.60 -5.36
CA ARG A 52 -6.67 34.77 -4.52
C ARG A 52 -6.24 36.08 -5.18
N GLY A 53 -5.11 36.10 -5.88
CA GLY A 53 -4.63 37.25 -6.64
C GLY A 53 -5.60 37.64 -7.75
N ILE A 54 -6.03 36.67 -8.56
CA ILE A 54 -6.99 36.89 -9.65
C ILE A 54 -8.32 37.42 -9.11
N LEU A 55 -8.82 36.87 -8.00
CA LEU A 55 -10.04 37.37 -7.33
C LEU A 55 -9.91 38.82 -6.83
N ARG A 56 -8.68 39.33 -6.64
CA ARG A 56 -8.37 40.72 -6.27
C ARG A 56 -8.05 41.60 -7.48
N GLY A 57 -8.15 41.08 -8.70
CA GLY A 57 -7.92 41.81 -9.94
C GLY A 57 -6.52 41.65 -10.54
N ALA A 58 -5.70 40.72 -10.05
CA ALA A 58 -4.42 40.41 -10.69
C ALA A 58 -4.64 39.77 -12.08
N THR A 59 -3.80 40.16 -13.04
CA THR A 59 -3.72 39.62 -14.40
C THR A 59 -2.51 38.69 -14.53
N LEU A 60 -2.39 37.98 -15.66
CA LEU A 60 -1.23 37.14 -15.96
C LEU A 60 0.09 37.93 -16.02
N ASP A 61 0.02 39.22 -16.33
CA ASP A 61 1.16 40.15 -16.37
C ASP A 61 1.46 40.79 -15.01
N SER A 62 0.64 40.54 -13.99
CA SER A 62 0.88 41.07 -12.64
C SER A 62 2.16 40.49 -12.05
N VAL A 63 2.82 41.27 -11.20
CA VAL A 63 4.12 40.94 -10.64
C VAL A 63 4.00 39.92 -9.50
N ALA A 64 4.88 38.93 -9.47
CA ALA A 64 4.88 37.86 -8.47
C ALA A 64 4.91 38.39 -7.03
N ALA A 65 5.66 39.46 -6.77
CA ALA A 65 5.76 40.11 -5.46
C ALA A 65 4.42 40.61 -4.87
N ASP A 66 3.42 40.87 -5.71
CA ASP A 66 2.09 41.36 -5.31
C ASP A 66 1.14 40.22 -4.91
N VAL A 67 1.41 39.00 -5.38
CA VAL A 67 0.56 37.82 -5.16
C VAL A 67 1.18 36.85 -4.15
N MET A 68 2.51 36.83 -4.04
CA MET A 68 3.23 35.88 -3.20
C MET A 68 2.89 35.95 -1.72
N TYR A 69 2.99 34.81 -1.06
CA TYR A 69 3.01 34.72 0.38
C TYR A 69 4.42 35.05 0.91
N LYS A 70 4.54 36.16 1.65
CA LYS A 70 5.82 36.77 2.05
C LYS A 70 6.46 36.18 3.31
N SER A 71 5.79 35.23 3.97
CA SER A 71 6.28 34.64 5.23
C SER A 71 6.20 33.10 5.20
N PRO A 72 6.83 32.45 4.21
CA PRO A 72 6.78 30.99 4.10
C PRO A 72 7.40 30.34 5.33
N ARG A 73 6.83 29.20 5.76
CA ARG A 73 7.47 28.37 6.78
C ARG A 73 8.61 27.60 6.12
N VAL A 74 9.80 27.67 6.72
CA VAL A 74 11.02 27.01 6.21
C VAL A 74 11.64 26.11 7.29
N ALA A 75 12.42 25.14 6.86
CA ALA A 75 13.36 24.41 7.71
C ALA A 75 14.79 24.69 7.26
N THR A 76 15.77 24.50 8.16
CA THR A 76 17.18 24.62 7.78
C THR A 76 17.70 23.28 7.29
N GLN A 77 18.79 23.28 6.52
CA GLN A 77 19.46 22.05 6.07
C GLN A 77 19.89 21.10 7.21
N ASN A 78 19.99 21.62 8.43
CA ASN A 78 20.34 20.86 9.63
C ASN A 78 19.11 20.34 10.41
N THR A 79 17.89 20.70 10.00
CA THR A 79 16.66 20.28 10.68
C THR A 79 16.41 18.79 10.42
N PRO A 80 16.24 17.95 11.46
CA PRO A 80 15.95 16.53 11.29
C PRO A 80 14.66 16.29 10.50
N ARG A 81 14.67 15.28 9.61
CA ARG A 81 13.49 14.91 8.81
C ARG A 81 12.23 14.63 9.63
N SER A 82 12.37 14.05 10.82
CA SER A 82 11.26 13.79 11.74
C SER A 82 10.58 15.08 12.22
N GLU A 83 11.37 16.12 12.49
CA GLU A 83 10.87 17.43 12.90
C GLU A 83 10.18 18.13 11.72
N ILE A 84 10.76 18.05 10.52
CA ILE A 84 10.13 18.58 9.30
C ILE A 84 8.77 17.89 9.07
N ALA A 85 8.69 16.57 9.24
CA ALA A 85 7.44 15.82 9.10
C ALA A 85 6.38 16.23 10.13
N GLU A 86 6.79 16.46 11.38
CA GLU A 86 5.90 16.94 12.45
C GLU A 86 5.36 18.33 12.12
N ARG A 87 6.22 19.25 11.68
CA ARG A 87 5.84 20.63 11.32
C ARG A 87 4.91 20.66 10.11
N LEU A 88 5.20 19.88 9.06
CA LEU A 88 4.31 19.74 7.90
C LEU A 88 2.90 19.28 8.34
N ARG A 89 2.83 18.33 9.28
CA ARG A 89 1.56 17.81 9.80
C ARG A 89 0.84 18.81 10.69
N SER A 90 1.53 19.43 11.65
CA SER A 90 0.93 20.38 12.60
C SER A 90 0.41 21.63 11.90
N ASP A 91 1.11 22.06 10.85
CA ASP A 91 0.80 23.28 10.11
C ASP A 91 -0.09 23.01 8.88
N ASN A 92 -0.46 21.75 8.63
CA ASN A 92 -1.22 21.29 7.47
C ASN A 92 -0.63 21.77 6.13
N LEU A 93 0.70 21.65 6.00
CA LEU A 93 1.47 22.06 4.83
C LEU A 93 1.76 20.85 3.94
N LEU A 94 1.64 21.04 2.62
CA LEU A 94 1.97 20.02 1.62
C LEU A 94 3.47 19.94 1.34
N GLN A 95 4.20 21.04 1.56
CA GLN A 95 5.63 21.12 1.36
C GLN A 95 6.28 22.18 2.25
N MET A 96 7.61 22.08 2.39
CA MET A 96 8.43 23.03 3.15
C MET A 96 9.75 23.29 2.41
N PRO A 97 10.06 24.54 2.04
CA PRO A 97 11.38 24.91 1.54
C PRO A 97 12.46 24.71 2.61
N ILE A 98 13.61 24.21 2.18
CA ILE A 98 14.81 24.05 2.99
C ILE A 98 15.80 25.14 2.61
N VAL A 99 16.28 25.87 3.61
CA VAL A 99 17.22 26.98 3.43
C VAL A 99 18.55 26.74 4.14
N SER A 100 19.62 27.36 3.64
CA SER A 100 20.88 27.50 4.36
C SER A 100 20.75 28.52 5.50
N ASP A 101 21.80 28.64 6.32
CA ASP A 101 21.85 29.65 7.39
C ASP A 101 21.78 31.10 6.85
N ASP A 102 22.17 31.31 5.58
CA ASP A 102 22.10 32.60 4.88
C ASP A 102 20.75 32.83 4.16
N GLY A 103 19.78 31.94 4.34
CA GLY A 103 18.43 32.03 3.77
C GLY A 103 18.32 31.60 2.31
N ILE A 104 19.39 31.04 1.72
CA ILE A 104 19.42 30.56 0.34
C ILE A 104 18.63 29.25 0.25
N VAL A 105 17.74 29.12 -0.73
CA VAL A 105 17.00 27.87 -0.96
C VAL A 105 17.99 26.79 -1.43
N VAL A 106 18.05 25.69 -0.68
CA VAL A 106 18.90 24.54 -1.02
C VAL A 106 18.10 23.32 -1.45
N ASP A 107 16.88 23.15 -0.93
CA ASP A 107 16.03 22.00 -1.23
C ASP A 107 14.55 22.32 -0.95
N ILE A 108 13.64 21.42 -1.32
CA ILE A 108 12.23 21.45 -0.93
C ILE A 108 11.79 20.05 -0.52
N VAL A 109 11.09 19.96 0.62
CA VAL A 109 10.60 18.68 1.13
C VAL A 109 9.09 18.62 1.05
N TYR A 110 8.58 17.57 0.41
CA TYR A 110 7.15 17.32 0.27
C TYR A 110 6.64 16.41 1.39
N ALA A 111 5.43 16.70 1.89
CA ALA A 111 4.78 15.90 2.92
C ALA A 111 4.58 14.46 2.45
N ASP A 112 4.21 14.25 1.18
CA ASP A 112 4.03 12.91 0.62
C ASP A 112 5.34 12.13 0.44
N GLU A 113 6.51 12.81 0.46
CA GLU A 113 7.84 12.19 0.44
C GLU A 113 8.32 11.78 1.84
N LEU A 114 8.08 12.62 2.85
CA LEU A 114 8.40 12.29 4.25
C LEU A 114 7.43 11.30 4.89
N LEU A 115 6.20 11.25 4.37
CA LEU A 115 5.19 10.27 4.76
C LEU A 115 5.31 8.98 3.94
N ARG A 116 6.29 8.87 3.01
CA ARG A 116 6.59 7.56 2.42
C ARG A 116 7.13 6.68 3.53
N PRO A 117 6.54 5.50 3.73
CA PRO A 117 7.14 4.51 4.60
C PRO A 117 8.57 4.25 4.13
N GLU A 118 9.51 4.19 5.07
CA GLU A 118 10.88 3.73 4.79
C GLU A 118 10.80 2.44 3.98
N ILE A 119 11.69 2.27 3.00
CA ILE A 119 11.72 1.05 2.18
C ILE A 119 11.82 -0.14 3.14
N ALA A 120 10.77 -0.94 3.20
CA ALA A 120 10.71 -2.09 4.09
C ALA A 120 11.73 -3.13 3.60
N LEU A 121 12.59 -3.58 4.52
CA LEU A 121 13.57 -4.63 4.25
C LEU A 121 12.91 -6.02 4.15
N HIS A 122 11.66 -6.14 4.59
CA HIS A 122 10.88 -7.36 4.65
C HIS A 122 10.38 -7.76 3.26
N PRO A 123 10.72 -8.97 2.78
CA PRO A 123 10.21 -9.45 1.50
C PRO A 123 8.74 -9.84 1.64
N VAL A 124 8.03 -9.74 0.51
CA VAL A 124 6.64 -10.15 0.36
C VAL A 124 6.56 -11.32 -0.60
N VAL A 125 5.77 -12.33 -0.27
CA VAL A 125 5.47 -13.46 -1.15
C VAL A 125 3.96 -13.48 -1.42
N ILE A 126 3.59 -13.47 -2.69
CA ILE A 126 2.19 -13.54 -3.10
C ILE A 126 1.93 -14.89 -3.76
N MET A 127 0.95 -15.63 -3.23
CA MET A 127 0.53 -16.93 -3.75
C MET A 127 -0.41 -16.71 -4.93
N ALA A 128 0.14 -16.68 -6.14
CA ALA A 128 -0.56 -16.40 -7.40
C ALA A 128 -0.87 -17.65 -8.24
N GLY A 129 -0.60 -18.85 -7.71
CA GLY A 129 -0.78 -20.13 -8.41
C GLY A 129 -2.14 -20.83 -8.23
N GLY A 130 -3.22 -20.10 -8.00
CA GLY A 130 -4.54 -20.73 -7.82
C GLY A 130 -5.21 -21.09 -9.15
N LEU A 131 -5.74 -22.31 -9.30
CA LEU A 131 -6.54 -22.70 -10.48
C LEU A 131 -7.89 -21.95 -10.60
N GLY A 132 -8.35 -21.32 -9.52
CA GLY A 132 -9.56 -20.49 -9.54
C GLY A 132 -10.83 -21.20 -10.03
N THR A 133 -10.98 -22.51 -9.82
CA THR A 133 -12.00 -23.34 -10.49
C THR A 133 -13.45 -22.92 -10.24
N ARG A 134 -13.72 -22.21 -9.13
CA ARG A 134 -15.06 -21.69 -8.78
C ARG A 134 -15.48 -20.45 -9.58
N LEU A 135 -14.52 -19.81 -10.26
CA LEU A 135 -14.74 -18.63 -11.10
C LEU A 135 -14.76 -18.99 -12.60
N ARG A 136 -14.84 -20.28 -12.94
CA ARG A 136 -15.04 -20.70 -14.34
C ARG A 136 -16.36 -20.13 -14.89
N PRO A 137 -16.40 -19.75 -16.18
CA PRO A 137 -15.38 -19.98 -17.21
C PRO A 137 -14.25 -18.93 -17.27
N ILE A 138 -14.29 -17.86 -16.47
CA ILE A 138 -13.29 -16.76 -16.51
C ILE A 138 -11.86 -17.31 -16.35
N THR A 139 -11.68 -18.18 -15.36
CA THR A 139 -10.38 -18.75 -14.99
C THR A 139 -9.86 -19.84 -15.94
N GLU A 140 -10.55 -20.11 -17.04
CA GLU A 140 -10.04 -21.00 -18.10
C GLU A 140 -9.04 -20.29 -19.02
N THR A 141 -9.11 -18.96 -19.11
CA THR A 141 -8.26 -18.15 -20.01
C THR A 141 -7.46 -17.08 -19.27
N ILE A 142 -7.88 -16.69 -18.08
CA ILE A 142 -7.25 -15.63 -17.28
C ILE A 142 -6.87 -16.22 -15.90
N PRO A 143 -5.60 -16.15 -15.46
CA PRO A 143 -5.25 -16.54 -14.10
C PRO A 143 -6.09 -15.74 -13.09
N LYS A 144 -6.54 -16.38 -12.00
CA LYS A 144 -7.39 -15.70 -11.00
C LYS A 144 -6.84 -14.34 -10.52
N PRO A 145 -5.53 -14.19 -10.20
CA PRO A 145 -4.98 -12.89 -9.80
C PRO A 145 -5.00 -11.81 -10.90
N MET A 146 -5.21 -12.21 -12.16
CA MET A 146 -5.29 -11.31 -13.32
C MET A 146 -6.72 -10.89 -13.68
N ILE A 147 -7.74 -11.40 -12.98
CA ILE A 147 -9.12 -10.94 -13.18
C ILE A 147 -9.20 -9.46 -12.84
N PRO A 148 -9.78 -8.61 -13.70
CA PRO A 148 -9.88 -7.19 -13.44
C PRO A 148 -10.92 -6.91 -12.34
N VAL A 149 -10.58 -5.99 -11.45
CA VAL A 149 -11.50 -5.33 -10.51
C VAL A 149 -11.28 -3.83 -10.60
N GLY A 150 -12.34 -3.06 -10.85
CA GLY A 150 -12.22 -1.62 -11.09
C GLY A 150 -11.33 -1.28 -12.29
N GLY A 151 -11.34 -2.14 -13.31
CA GLY A 151 -10.58 -1.98 -14.55
C GLY A 151 -9.10 -2.40 -14.48
N ARG A 152 -8.61 -2.89 -13.33
CA ARG A 152 -7.20 -3.28 -13.13
C ARG A 152 -7.09 -4.69 -12.55
N PRO A 153 -6.05 -5.49 -12.89
CA PRO A 153 -5.87 -6.82 -12.30
C PRO A 153 -5.86 -6.80 -10.77
N ILE A 154 -6.47 -7.79 -10.11
CA ILE A 154 -6.42 -7.94 -8.63
C ILE A 154 -4.97 -7.88 -8.12
N LEU A 155 -4.06 -8.58 -8.79
CA LEU A 155 -2.65 -8.64 -8.41
C LEU A 155 -1.94 -7.28 -8.56
N GLU A 156 -2.34 -6.46 -9.52
CA GLU A 156 -1.81 -5.10 -9.67
C GLU A 156 -2.20 -4.24 -8.47
N VAL A 157 -3.48 -4.29 -8.09
CA VAL A 157 -3.98 -3.57 -6.90
C VAL A 157 -3.22 -4.03 -5.66
N ILE A 158 -3.01 -5.34 -5.50
CA ILE A 158 -2.23 -5.88 -4.38
C ILE A 158 -0.79 -5.33 -4.37
N ILE A 159 -0.09 -5.36 -5.50
CA ILE A 159 1.31 -4.89 -5.62
C ILE A 159 1.40 -3.40 -5.32
N GLU A 160 0.49 -2.58 -5.85
CA GLU A 160 0.43 -1.15 -5.54
C GLU A 160 0.22 -0.90 -4.04
N ARG A 161 -0.61 -1.69 -3.36
CA ARG A 161 -0.83 -1.55 -1.92
C ARG A 161 0.43 -1.85 -1.11
N PHE A 162 1.17 -2.88 -1.47
CA PHE A 162 2.48 -3.16 -0.87
C PHE A 162 3.47 -2.02 -1.15
N GLN A 163 3.52 -1.56 -2.39
CA GLN A 163 4.40 -0.47 -2.82
C GLN A 163 4.16 0.83 -2.06
N GLN A 164 2.88 1.20 -1.86
CA GLN A 164 2.46 2.37 -1.10
C GLN A 164 2.84 2.28 0.37
N GLN A 165 2.89 1.06 0.90
CA GLN A 165 3.33 0.77 2.26
C GLN A 165 4.84 0.55 2.38
N GLY A 166 5.61 0.77 1.30
CA GLY A 166 7.08 0.77 1.33
C GLY A 166 7.71 -0.59 1.02
N PHE A 167 6.90 -1.62 0.77
CA PHE A 167 7.38 -2.95 0.41
C PHE A 167 7.74 -2.99 -1.07
N ARG A 168 9.03 -3.21 -1.35
CA ARG A 168 9.57 -3.17 -2.71
C ARG A 168 10.06 -4.53 -3.20
N SER A 169 10.37 -5.48 -2.32
CA SER A 169 10.83 -6.81 -2.69
C SER A 169 9.67 -7.81 -2.69
N ILE A 170 9.19 -8.19 -3.87
CA ILE A 170 8.01 -9.05 -4.03
C ILE A 170 8.41 -10.32 -4.79
N THR A 171 7.97 -11.47 -4.29
CA THR A 171 8.09 -12.76 -4.96
C THR A 171 6.70 -13.27 -5.31
N LEU A 172 6.47 -13.59 -6.58
CA LEU A 172 5.21 -14.17 -7.05
C LEU A 172 5.39 -15.69 -7.20
N CYS A 173 4.64 -16.45 -6.40
CA CYS A 173 4.54 -17.90 -6.56
C CYS A 173 3.49 -18.20 -7.62
N VAL A 174 3.92 -18.61 -8.81
CA VAL A 174 3.07 -18.79 -10.01
C VAL A 174 3.06 -20.23 -10.48
N ASN A 175 1.99 -20.66 -11.15
CA ASN A 175 1.92 -21.99 -11.77
C ASN A 175 1.17 -21.99 -13.11
N HIS A 176 -0.11 -22.35 -13.14
CA HIS A 176 -0.99 -22.31 -14.29
C HIS A 176 -1.08 -20.90 -14.85
N LEU A 177 -0.86 -20.77 -16.16
CA LEU A 177 -0.84 -19.48 -16.87
C LEU A 177 0.16 -18.48 -16.28
N ALA A 178 1.29 -18.97 -15.74
CA ALA A 178 2.35 -18.13 -15.17
C ALA A 178 2.88 -17.10 -16.17
N GLU A 179 2.92 -17.44 -17.46
CA GLU A 179 3.38 -16.57 -18.53
C GLU A 179 2.57 -15.27 -18.60
N VAL A 180 1.25 -15.33 -18.37
CA VAL A 180 0.38 -14.15 -18.37
C VAL A 180 0.75 -13.17 -17.25
N ILE A 181 1.13 -13.72 -16.08
CA ILE A 181 1.55 -12.91 -14.92
C ILE A 181 2.96 -12.36 -15.17
N GLU A 182 3.88 -13.19 -15.63
CA GLU A 182 5.27 -12.78 -15.90
C GLU A 182 5.37 -11.72 -17.00
N ASP A 183 4.63 -11.87 -18.10
CA ASP A 183 4.59 -10.90 -19.19
C ASP A 183 3.93 -9.58 -18.74
N TYR A 184 2.95 -9.64 -17.85
CA TYR A 184 2.31 -8.44 -17.33
C TYR A 184 3.16 -7.73 -16.30
N PHE A 185 3.82 -8.42 -15.38
CA PHE A 185 4.52 -7.79 -14.26
C PHE A 185 6.01 -7.57 -14.52
N GLU A 186 6.63 -8.33 -15.42
CA GLU A 186 8.05 -8.28 -15.74
C GLU A 186 8.91 -8.25 -14.46
N ASP A 187 9.86 -7.32 -14.34
CA ASP A 187 10.67 -7.13 -13.14
C ASP A 187 9.99 -6.25 -12.07
N GLY A 188 8.78 -5.76 -12.34
CA GLY A 188 8.03 -4.87 -11.44
C GLY A 188 8.43 -3.40 -11.48
N ALA A 189 9.42 -3.00 -12.29
CA ALA A 189 9.95 -1.64 -12.31
C ALA A 189 8.87 -0.60 -12.65
N LYS A 190 7.93 -0.95 -13.55
CA LYS A 190 6.80 -0.09 -13.91
C LYS A 190 5.84 0.20 -12.75
N PHE A 191 5.79 -0.67 -11.75
CA PHE A 191 5.02 -0.49 -10.52
C PHE A 191 5.88 0.10 -9.39
N GLY A 192 7.18 0.33 -9.62
CA GLY A 192 8.13 0.79 -8.63
C GLY A 192 8.50 -0.27 -7.60
N VAL A 193 8.35 -1.56 -7.91
CA VAL A 193 8.80 -2.67 -7.04
C VAL A 193 9.83 -3.52 -7.79
N ASN A 194 10.46 -4.46 -7.10
CA ASN A 194 11.31 -5.49 -7.67
C ASN A 194 10.58 -6.82 -7.51
N ILE A 195 10.20 -7.42 -8.64
CA ILE A 195 9.46 -8.68 -8.69
C ILE A 195 10.40 -9.80 -9.09
N SER A 196 10.31 -10.91 -8.36
CA SER A 196 10.91 -12.20 -8.72
C SER A 196 9.83 -13.27 -8.76
N TYR A 197 10.11 -14.38 -9.44
CA TYR A 197 9.13 -15.44 -9.67
C TYR A 197 9.61 -16.78 -9.13
N VAL A 198 8.68 -17.50 -8.52
CA VAL A 198 8.83 -18.90 -8.16
C VAL A 198 7.80 -19.68 -8.95
N ARG A 199 8.26 -20.43 -9.97
CA ARG A 199 7.41 -21.34 -10.73
C ARG A 199 7.28 -22.68 -9.99
N GLU A 200 6.07 -22.99 -9.53
CA GLU A 200 5.75 -24.31 -8.98
C GLU A 200 5.53 -25.31 -10.11
N THR A 201 6.39 -26.33 -10.22
CA THR A 201 6.24 -27.42 -11.21
C THR A 201 5.23 -28.48 -10.80
N LYS A 202 4.90 -28.54 -9.50
CA LYS A 202 3.87 -29.37 -8.88
C LYS A 202 3.20 -28.58 -7.78
N ARG A 203 1.99 -28.97 -7.36
CA ARG A 203 1.29 -28.30 -6.27
C ARG A 203 2.04 -28.51 -4.94
N MET A 204 2.69 -27.47 -4.45
CA MET A 204 3.49 -27.52 -3.22
C MET A 204 2.73 -27.07 -1.97
N GLY A 205 1.52 -26.51 -2.15
CA GLY A 205 0.77 -25.94 -1.04
C GLY A 205 1.29 -24.55 -0.65
N THR A 206 0.51 -23.87 0.19
CA THR A 206 0.71 -22.46 0.53
C THR A 206 2.03 -22.18 1.27
N ALA A 207 2.48 -23.10 2.11
CA ALA A 207 3.75 -22.99 2.81
C ALA A 207 4.89 -23.71 2.07
N GLY A 208 4.61 -24.80 1.34
CA GLY A 208 5.63 -25.57 0.64
C GLY A 208 6.29 -24.79 -0.49
N ALA A 209 5.57 -23.88 -1.16
CA ALA A 209 6.16 -22.96 -2.15
C ALA A 209 7.28 -22.09 -1.56
N LEU A 210 7.20 -21.76 -0.26
CA LEU A 210 8.21 -20.95 0.43
C LEU A 210 9.56 -21.68 0.55
N SER A 211 9.58 -23.01 0.47
CA SER A 211 10.82 -23.80 0.45
C SER A 211 11.66 -23.57 -0.81
N LEU A 212 11.06 -22.99 -1.86
CA LEU A 212 11.73 -22.69 -3.13
C LEU A 212 12.45 -21.34 -3.13
N LEU A 213 12.23 -20.51 -2.10
CA LEU A 213 12.90 -19.21 -1.98
C LEU A 213 14.40 -19.40 -1.70
N LYS A 214 15.23 -18.85 -2.59
CA LYS A 214 16.69 -18.89 -2.48
C LYS A 214 17.27 -17.50 -2.78
N PRO A 215 18.13 -16.94 -1.89
CA PRO A 215 18.53 -17.47 -0.59
C PRO A 215 17.41 -17.43 0.44
N ARG A 216 17.62 -18.09 1.59
CA ARG A 216 16.67 -18.02 2.71
C ARG A 216 16.53 -16.56 3.19
N PRO A 217 15.30 -16.09 3.45
CA PRO A 217 15.06 -14.73 3.92
C PRO A 217 15.78 -14.43 5.24
N LEU A 218 16.38 -13.24 5.35
CA LEU A 218 17.01 -12.74 6.58
C LEU A 218 16.02 -12.02 7.51
N TYR A 219 14.93 -11.50 6.94
CA TYR A 219 13.87 -10.78 7.66
C TYR A 219 12.57 -11.59 7.61
N PRO A 220 11.64 -11.37 8.56
CA PRO A 220 10.29 -11.93 8.48
C PRO A 220 9.64 -11.63 7.12
N VAL A 221 8.95 -12.62 6.58
CA VAL A 221 8.34 -12.57 5.26
C VAL A 221 6.84 -12.42 5.40
N ILE A 222 6.26 -11.44 4.72
CA ILE A 222 4.81 -11.35 4.57
C ILE A 222 4.40 -12.31 3.47
N VAL A 223 3.45 -13.20 3.76
CA VAL A 223 2.89 -14.12 2.77
C VAL A 223 1.41 -13.84 2.63
N MET A 224 0.91 -13.67 1.41
CA MET A 224 -0.49 -13.37 1.14
C MET A 224 -1.02 -14.13 -0.07
N ASN A 225 -2.28 -14.56 -0.05
CA ASN A 225 -2.90 -15.11 -1.25
C ASN A 225 -3.17 -14.00 -2.28
N GLY A 226 -2.95 -14.30 -3.58
CA GLY A 226 -3.07 -13.34 -4.68
C GLY A 226 -4.50 -12.98 -5.10
N ASP A 227 -5.49 -13.42 -4.33
CA ASP A 227 -6.93 -13.20 -4.54
C ASP A 227 -7.59 -12.38 -3.41
N ILE A 228 -6.78 -11.82 -2.52
CA ILE A 228 -7.25 -11.03 -1.38
C ILE A 228 -7.13 -9.53 -1.70
N LEU A 229 -8.27 -8.84 -1.79
CA LEU A 229 -8.29 -7.37 -1.76
C LEU A 229 -8.35 -6.89 -0.31
N THR A 230 -7.41 -6.03 0.07
CA THR A 230 -7.31 -5.59 1.46
C THR A 230 -6.70 -4.20 1.63
N LEU A 231 -7.07 -3.54 2.72
CA LEU A 231 -6.49 -2.29 3.20
C LEU A 231 -5.64 -2.45 4.46
N VAL A 232 -5.29 -3.69 4.83
CA VAL A 232 -4.46 -3.99 6.02
C VAL A 232 -3.17 -3.18 6.04
N ASN A 233 -2.85 -2.66 7.24
CA ASN A 233 -1.56 -2.05 7.51
C ASN A 233 -0.50 -3.12 7.80
N PHE A 234 0.32 -3.42 6.79
CA PHE A 234 1.37 -4.44 6.86
C PHE A 234 2.51 -4.06 7.81
N ALA A 235 2.76 -2.77 8.02
CA ALA A 235 3.74 -2.31 9.01
C ALA A 235 3.27 -2.61 10.44
N GLN A 236 1.98 -2.41 10.73
CA GLN A 236 1.39 -2.80 12.03
C GLN A 236 1.39 -4.31 12.23
N LEU A 237 1.07 -5.08 11.19
CA LEU A 237 1.14 -6.54 11.23
C LEU A 237 2.58 -7.02 11.57
N LEU A 238 3.60 -6.41 10.96
CA LEU A 238 5.00 -6.70 11.27
C LEU A 238 5.39 -6.28 12.69
N SER A 239 5.02 -5.07 13.14
CA SER A 239 5.26 -4.63 14.53
C SER A 239 4.67 -5.62 15.51
N TYR A 240 3.42 -6.02 15.30
CA TYR A 240 2.74 -6.99 16.14
C TYR A 240 3.46 -8.35 16.18
N HIS A 241 3.97 -8.82 15.03
CA HIS A 241 4.78 -10.03 14.98
C HIS A 241 6.05 -9.92 15.85
N TYR A 242 6.77 -8.81 15.78
CA TYR A 242 7.97 -8.57 16.59
C TYR A 242 7.65 -8.41 18.08
N ASP A 243 6.65 -7.61 18.42
CA ASP A 243 6.27 -7.30 19.81
C ASP A 243 5.88 -8.57 20.58
N ASN A 244 5.22 -9.50 19.89
CA ASN A 244 4.84 -10.80 20.44
C ASN A 244 5.95 -11.86 20.37
N LYS A 245 7.12 -11.53 19.79
CA LYS A 245 8.24 -12.47 19.54
C LYS A 245 7.75 -13.75 18.86
N ALA A 246 6.80 -13.60 17.94
CA ALA A 246 6.17 -14.71 17.28
C ALA A 246 7.12 -15.32 16.24
N LEU A 247 7.05 -16.63 16.06
CA LEU A 247 7.70 -17.32 14.95
C LEU A 247 6.81 -17.28 13.70
N VAL A 248 5.49 -17.34 13.90
CA VAL A 248 4.48 -17.17 12.85
C VAL A 248 3.32 -16.32 13.35
N THR A 249 2.81 -15.43 12.51
CA THR A 249 1.61 -14.61 12.78
C THR A 249 0.57 -14.83 11.69
N MET A 250 -0.69 -15.07 12.08
CA MET A 250 -1.82 -15.23 11.16
C MET A 250 -2.75 -14.03 11.25
N GLY A 251 -3.10 -13.44 10.11
CA GLY A 251 -4.19 -12.48 9.99
C GLY A 251 -5.54 -13.17 10.15
N LEU A 252 -6.41 -12.62 10.98
CA LEU A 252 -7.75 -13.15 11.24
C LEU A 252 -8.81 -12.16 10.84
N ASN A 253 -9.77 -12.58 10.01
CA ASN A 253 -10.93 -11.77 9.67
C ASN A 253 -12.15 -12.19 10.49
N LYS A 254 -13.01 -11.25 10.86
CA LYS A 254 -14.24 -11.53 11.59
C LYS A 254 -15.36 -11.90 10.62
N TYR A 255 -15.80 -13.16 10.66
CA TYR A 255 -16.88 -13.68 9.84
C TYR A 255 -18.19 -13.76 10.64
N HIS A 256 -19.26 -13.20 10.08
CA HIS A 256 -20.60 -13.23 10.68
C HIS A 256 -21.47 -14.20 9.90
N TYR A 257 -21.98 -15.23 10.56
CA TYR A 257 -22.91 -16.18 9.97
C TYR A 257 -24.27 -16.03 10.65
N GLN A 258 -25.29 -15.66 9.87
CA GLN A 258 -26.67 -15.69 10.34
C GLN A 258 -27.35 -16.95 9.83
N LEU A 259 -27.80 -17.81 10.75
CA LEU A 259 -28.70 -18.88 10.37
C LEU A 259 -30.05 -18.26 9.96
N PRO A 260 -30.60 -18.56 8.78
CA PRO A 260 -31.88 -18.00 8.35
C PRO A 260 -33.08 -18.64 9.07
N TYR A 261 -32.84 -19.63 9.91
CA TYR A 261 -33.83 -20.41 10.65
C TYR A 261 -33.64 -20.27 12.16
N GLY A 262 -34.71 -20.54 12.92
CA GLY A 262 -34.62 -20.69 14.37
C GLY A 262 -33.84 -21.96 14.76
N VAL A 263 -32.89 -21.80 15.68
CA VAL A 263 -32.15 -22.92 16.29
C VAL A 263 -32.89 -23.35 17.54
N VAL A 264 -33.22 -24.64 17.61
CA VAL A 264 -33.93 -25.25 18.73
C VAL A 264 -33.01 -26.24 19.41
N GLU A 265 -32.78 -26.05 20.70
CA GLU A 265 -32.13 -27.07 21.53
C GLU A 265 -33.22 -27.93 22.17
N THR A 266 -33.09 -29.25 22.01
CA THR A 266 -34.06 -30.22 22.52
C THR A 266 -33.43 -31.14 23.55
N ASP A 267 -34.21 -31.51 24.57
CA ASP A 267 -33.88 -32.60 25.49
C ASP A 267 -35.02 -33.60 25.52
N ARG A 268 -34.76 -34.79 24.97
CA ARG A 268 -35.77 -35.81 24.66
C ARG A 268 -36.90 -35.20 23.81
N ASN A 269 -38.07 -34.99 24.42
CA ASN A 269 -39.27 -34.49 23.76
C ASN A 269 -39.62 -33.05 24.18
N CYS A 270 -38.73 -32.37 24.93
CA CYS A 270 -38.94 -31.01 25.42
C CYS A 270 -38.01 -30.04 24.70
N ILE A 271 -38.54 -28.85 24.36
CA ILE A 271 -37.74 -27.73 23.87
C ILE A 271 -37.07 -27.05 25.07
N LYS A 272 -35.74 -26.93 25.05
CA LYS A 272 -34.94 -26.24 26.08
C LYS A 272 -34.75 -24.77 25.74
N SER A 273 -34.37 -24.48 24.49
CA SER A 273 -34.14 -23.12 24.03
C SER A 273 -34.55 -22.98 22.57
N PHE A 274 -34.93 -21.76 22.20
CA PHE A 274 -35.28 -21.37 20.84
C PHE A 274 -34.65 -20.01 20.57
N ILE A 275 -33.77 -19.94 19.57
CA ILE A 275 -33.15 -18.69 19.15
C ILE A 275 -33.50 -18.49 17.69
N GLU A 276 -34.32 -17.48 17.40
CA GLU A 276 -34.69 -17.15 16.02
C GLU A 276 -33.55 -16.43 15.30
N LYS A 277 -33.19 -16.92 14.13
CA LYS A 277 -32.17 -16.35 13.24
C LYS A 277 -30.87 -15.91 13.95
N PRO A 278 -30.24 -16.81 14.74
CA PRO A 278 -29.07 -16.47 15.53
C PRO A 278 -27.93 -16.03 14.63
N LYS A 279 -27.16 -15.07 15.13
CA LYS A 279 -25.92 -14.60 14.53
C LYS A 279 -24.75 -15.16 15.31
N TYR A 280 -23.85 -15.84 14.62
CA TYR A 280 -22.60 -16.32 15.18
C TYR A 280 -21.44 -15.52 14.60
N GLU A 281 -20.46 -15.25 15.45
CA GLU A 281 -19.24 -14.54 15.08
C GLU A 281 -18.06 -15.49 15.23
N PHE A 282 -17.24 -15.56 14.19
CA PHE A 282 -16.06 -16.41 14.15
C PHE A 282 -14.85 -15.62 13.64
N PHE A 283 -13.65 -16.02 14.06
CA PHE A 283 -12.44 -15.61 13.37
C PHE A 283 -12.08 -16.66 12.33
N VAL A 284 -11.86 -16.21 11.10
CA VAL A 284 -11.42 -17.05 9.98
C VAL A 284 -10.02 -16.64 9.54
N ASN A 285 -9.26 -17.61 9.02
CA ASN A 285 -7.97 -17.34 8.42
C ASN A 285 -8.13 -16.36 7.25
N ALA A 286 -7.46 -15.22 7.33
CA ALA A 286 -7.54 -14.17 6.32
C ALA A 286 -6.64 -14.42 5.11
N GLY A 287 -5.82 -15.48 5.10
CA GLY A 287 -4.86 -15.76 4.03
C GLY A 287 -3.71 -14.75 3.96
N ILE A 288 -3.42 -14.08 5.08
CA ILE A 288 -2.30 -13.14 5.28
C ILE A 288 -1.48 -13.65 6.46
N TYR A 289 -0.17 -13.75 6.31
CA TYR A 289 0.74 -14.32 7.31
C TYR A 289 2.03 -13.52 7.41
N VAL A 290 2.67 -13.57 8.58
CA VAL A 290 4.09 -13.22 8.73
C VAL A 290 4.83 -14.46 9.19
N ILE A 291 5.87 -14.83 8.46
CA ILE A 291 6.69 -16.01 8.71
C ILE A 291 8.09 -15.54 9.09
N GLY A 292 8.50 -15.79 10.33
CA GLY A 292 9.83 -15.46 10.82
C GLY A 292 10.92 -16.28 10.10
N PRO A 293 12.15 -15.77 9.95
CA PRO A 293 13.23 -16.47 9.25
C PRO A 293 13.44 -17.90 9.73
N ASP A 294 13.39 -18.14 11.04
CA ASP A 294 13.61 -19.46 11.65
C ASP A 294 12.51 -20.47 11.32
N ALA A 295 11.29 -20.01 11.05
CA ALA A 295 10.13 -20.86 10.74
C ALA A 295 10.32 -21.63 9.42
N PHE A 296 11.11 -21.09 8.49
CA PHE A 296 11.42 -21.75 7.22
C PHE A 296 12.12 -23.10 7.39
N SER A 297 12.81 -23.35 8.52
CA SER A 297 13.42 -24.65 8.82
C SER A 297 12.39 -25.74 9.04
N LEU A 298 11.14 -25.39 9.36
CA LEU A 298 10.05 -26.32 9.61
C LEU A 298 9.33 -26.72 8.32
N ILE A 299 9.61 -26.03 7.20
CA ILE A 299 8.98 -26.28 5.92
C ILE A 299 9.79 -27.34 5.17
N PRO A 300 9.25 -28.56 4.95
CA PRO A 300 9.96 -29.59 4.21
C PRO A 300 10.12 -29.17 2.74
N GLY A 301 11.28 -29.47 2.17
CA GLY A 301 11.51 -29.28 0.74
C GLY A 301 10.71 -30.26 -0.11
N ASP A 302 10.35 -29.83 -1.32
CA ASP A 302 9.75 -30.67 -2.38
C ASP A 302 8.49 -31.48 -1.95
N THR A 303 7.77 -31.02 -0.93
CA THR A 303 6.59 -31.69 -0.37
C THR A 303 5.40 -30.73 -0.29
N PHE A 304 4.19 -31.26 -0.49
CA PHE A 304 2.97 -30.50 -0.23
C PHE A 304 2.90 -30.09 1.24
N TYR A 305 2.82 -28.79 1.50
CA TYR A 305 2.80 -28.25 2.85
C TYR A 305 1.97 -26.97 2.89
N ASP A 306 0.94 -26.93 3.73
CA ASP A 306 0.05 -25.77 3.84
C ASP A 306 0.30 -24.95 5.11
N MET A 307 -0.13 -23.69 5.08
CA MET A 307 0.02 -22.77 6.21
C MET A 307 -0.56 -23.31 7.53
N PRO A 308 -1.77 -23.92 7.59
CA PRO A 308 -2.27 -24.50 8.84
C PRO A 308 -1.32 -25.57 9.41
N THR A 309 -0.75 -26.42 8.56
CA THR A 309 0.22 -27.44 8.97
C THR A 309 1.49 -26.82 9.53
N LEU A 310 2.01 -25.75 8.92
CA LEU A 310 3.15 -25.00 9.47
C LEU A 310 2.82 -24.46 10.86
N PHE A 311 1.64 -23.85 11.02
CA PHE A 311 1.20 -23.33 12.32
C PHE A 311 1.10 -24.44 13.36
N GLU A 312 0.60 -25.62 13.01
CA GLU A 312 0.52 -26.77 13.91
C GLU A 312 1.89 -27.25 14.43
N GLN A 313 2.96 -27.10 13.64
CA GLN A 313 4.33 -27.46 14.05
C GLN A 313 5.01 -26.43 14.96
N VAL A 314 4.61 -25.16 14.90
CA VAL A 314 5.20 -24.10 15.73
C VAL A 314 4.67 -24.20 17.17
N PRO A 315 5.45 -24.03 18.25
CA PRO A 315 4.91 -24.01 19.61
C PRO A 315 3.82 -22.95 19.80
N GLN A 316 2.76 -23.24 20.57
CA GLN A 316 1.64 -22.29 20.77
C GLN A 316 2.09 -20.92 21.29
N SER A 317 3.12 -20.87 22.14
CA SER A 317 3.69 -19.63 22.68
C SER A 317 4.41 -18.77 21.64
N GLN A 318 4.65 -19.28 20.44
CA GLN A 318 5.31 -18.60 19.33
C GLN A 318 4.36 -18.39 18.13
N ARG A 319 3.06 -18.63 18.31
CA ARG A 319 2.03 -18.31 17.32
C ARG A 319 1.32 -17.02 17.74
N ALA A 320 1.19 -16.08 16.83
CA ALA A 320 0.43 -14.86 17.07
C ALA A 320 -0.79 -14.77 16.15
N ALA A 321 -1.88 -14.22 16.68
CA ALA A 321 -3.13 -14.01 15.99
C ALA A 321 -3.39 -12.51 15.86
N PHE A 322 -3.37 -11.99 14.63
CA PHE A 322 -3.54 -10.58 14.35
C PHE A 322 -4.95 -10.33 13.77
N PRO A 323 -5.89 -9.80 14.55
CA PRO A 323 -7.23 -9.48 14.05
C PRO A 323 -7.16 -8.29 13.08
N LEU A 324 -7.71 -8.48 11.89
CA LEU A 324 -7.84 -7.43 10.88
C LEU A 324 -9.02 -6.52 11.22
N HIS A 325 -8.82 -5.21 11.12
CA HIS A 325 -9.87 -4.21 11.34
C HIS A 325 -10.24 -3.49 10.04
N GLU A 326 -9.33 -3.50 9.09
CA GLU A 326 -9.45 -2.87 7.79
C GLU A 326 -10.23 -3.74 6.79
N TYR A 327 -10.50 -3.17 5.62
CA TYR A 327 -11.17 -3.88 4.53
C TYR A 327 -10.42 -5.16 4.14
N TRP A 328 -11.16 -6.25 3.99
CA TRP A 328 -10.67 -7.54 3.52
C TRP A 328 -11.77 -8.25 2.73
N LEU A 329 -11.41 -8.74 1.55
CA LEU A 329 -12.29 -9.51 0.67
C LEU A 329 -11.47 -10.60 -0.04
N ASP A 330 -11.82 -11.87 0.21
CA ASP A 330 -11.35 -13.02 -0.58
C ASP A 330 -12.26 -13.18 -1.81
N ILE A 331 -11.71 -12.97 -3.01
CA ILE A 331 -12.47 -13.04 -4.26
C ILE A 331 -12.55 -14.51 -4.69
N GLY A 332 -13.40 -15.32 -4.07
CA GLY A 332 -13.47 -16.76 -4.30
C GLY A 332 -14.51 -17.20 -5.34
N ARG A 333 -15.56 -16.41 -5.54
CA ARG A 333 -16.78 -16.72 -6.30
C ARG A 333 -17.25 -15.49 -7.07
N HIS A 334 -18.21 -15.70 -7.99
CA HIS A 334 -18.80 -14.61 -8.80
C HIS A 334 -19.41 -13.50 -7.93
N ASP A 335 -20.16 -13.84 -6.89
CA ASP A 335 -20.71 -12.85 -5.94
C ASP A 335 -19.62 -12.00 -5.25
N ASP A 336 -18.45 -12.58 -5.00
CA ASP A 336 -17.31 -11.86 -4.40
C ASP A 336 -16.69 -10.88 -5.41
N LEU A 337 -16.67 -11.25 -6.70
CA LEU A 337 -16.19 -10.40 -7.78
C LEU A 337 -17.13 -9.20 -8.01
N ASP A 338 -18.44 -9.45 -8.08
CA ASP A 338 -19.45 -8.40 -8.20
C ASP A 338 -19.37 -7.42 -7.03
N LYS A 339 -19.18 -7.97 -5.82
CA LYS A 339 -18.96 -7.16 -4.63
C LYS A 339 -17.68 -6.33 -4.73
N ALA A 340 -16.57 -6.95 -5.14
CA ALA A 340 -15.29 -6.28 -5.30
C ALA A 340 -15.40 -5.09 -6.27
N ASP A 341 -16.05 -5.27 -7.41
CA ASP A 341 -16.27 -4.19 -8.38
C ASP A 341 -17.16 -3.08 -7.83
N SER A 342 -18.26 -3.43 -7.16
CA SER A 342 -19.18 -2.43 -6.59
C SER A 342 -18.55 -1.59 -5.47
N GLU A 343 -17.62 -2.18 -4.71
CA GLU A 343 -16.96 -1.54 -3.57
C GLU A 343 -15.62 -0.91 -3.96
N TYR A 344 -15.11 -1.19 -5.15
CA TYR A 344 -13.77 -0.78 -5.58
C TYR A 344 -13.56 0.72 -5.45
N GLU A 345 -14.47 1.49 -6.05
CA GLU A 345 -14.41 2.95 -6.07
C GLU A 345 -14.36 3.55 -4.66
N ARG A 346 -15.11 2.96 -3.74
CA ARG A 346 -15.21 3.41 -2.34
C ARG A 346 -13.91 3.23 -1.57
N PHE A 347 -13.18 2.15 -1.83
CA PHE A 347 -12.01 1.77 -1.04
C PHE A 347 -10.67 2.04 -1.74
N PHE A 348 -10.65 2.07 -3.08
CA PHE A 348 -9.42 2.06 -3.88
C PHE A 348 -9.30 3.23 -4.89
N ASN A 349 -10.32 4.09 -5.08
CA ASN A 349 -10.21 5.18 -6.09
C ASN A 349 -9.23 6.30 -5.71
N ASN A 350 -8.82 6.42 -4.44
CA ASN A 350 -7.72 7.31 -4.05
C ASN A 350 -6.34 6.86 -4.59
N LEU A 351 -6.24 5.69 -5.26
CA LEU A 351 -5.02 5.24 -5.94
C LEU A 351 -4.87 5.77 -7.37
N ALA A 352 -5.95 6.20 -8.03
CA ALA A 352 -5.94 6.51 -9.47
C ALA A 352 -5.44 7.93 -9.82
N ILE A 353 -5.32 8.84 -8.85
CA ILE A 353 -4.98 10.25 -9.09
C ILE A 353 -3.46 10.46 -9.05
N LYS A 354 -2.65 9.70 -9.81
CA LYS A 354 -1.22 10.03 -10.02
C LYS A 354 -0.67 9.70 -11.42
N THR A 355 -1.52 9.37 -12.39
CA THR A 355 -1.09 9.22 -13.79
C THR A 355 -2.01 10.01 -14.71
N GLY A 356 -1.66 11.28 -14.90
CA GLY A 356 -2.15 12.19 -15.92
C GLY A 356 -1.01 13.10 -16.32
#